data_AF-A0A293MJF0-F1
#
_entry.id   AF-A0A293MJF0-F1
#
_cell.length_a   1.000
_cell.length_b   1.000
_cell.length_c   1.000
_cell.angle_alpha   90.00
_cell.angle_beta   90.00
_cell.angle_gamma   90.00
#
_symmetry.space_group_name_H-M   'P 1'
#
loop_
_entity.id
_entity.type
_entity.pdbx_description
1 polymer ?
#
loop_
_entity_poly.entity_id
_entity_poly.type
_entity_poly.pdbx_seq_one_letter_code
_entity_poly.pdbx_strand_id
1 'polypeptide(L)'
;MNPYNILSGIHKNTPFLETSKPCVRELQEGLKKGSGFEMTYGRPAPECDFFGDYRPKRCKKGLMCHCVDEEGERIFGTALHQEAESMNCNCSRLVSHQQALGVHEAHRLRCLGNGNLGPLQCTDSYCFCLKEDGSLDGPPVPRRSSLHSLPCFKNDQRHDDAMTPCIRELFKFITMEKELWSENNTVIVGIDPPSCDPDGSYAPKQCKTDRCYCVRPDGRPYDNQDTIPRYTTEEKEMTCSKYCCSDCLREKELLSKAEVPMTMLIRTFLHYRCARNGNYLPLQCTTSSSCRCIDKDGFQNSPDVMVSERHRLPCYRKEYDHYFREQIDELE
;
A
#
# COMPACT_ATOMS: atom_id res chain seq x y z
N MET A 1 3.89 -21.46 13.53
CA MET A 1 5.07 -22.32 13.26
C MET A 1 6.31 -21.55 13.66
N ASN A 2 7.24 -22.19 14.35
CA ASN A 2 8.42 -21.56 14.94
C ASN A 2 9.42 -21.11 13.83
N PRO A 3 9.83 -19.83 13.75
CA PRO A 3 10.80 -19.33 12.75
C PRO A 3 12.20 -19.94 12.89
N TYR A 4 12.51 -20.59 14.02
CA TYR A 4 13.80 -21.21 14.27
C TYR A 4 14.01 -22.60 13.61
N ASN A 5 12.96 -23.20 13.01
CA ASN A 5 13.06 -24.56 12.45
C ASN A 5 13.51 -24.63 10.99
N ILE A 6 13.82 -23.50 10.34
CA ILE A 6 14.34 -23.51 8.95
C ILE A 6 15.86 -23.79 8.93
N LEU A 7 16.56 -23.59 10.05
CA LEU A 7 18.02 -23.71 10.12
C LEU A 7 18.53 -24.93 10.90
N SER A 8 17.67 -25.66 11.63
CA SER A 8 18.08 -26.82 12.45
C SER A 8 18.17 -28.15 11.68
N GLY A 9 17.83 -28.15 10.38
CA GLY A 9 17.79 -29.34 9.53
C GLY A 9 18.74 -29.25 8.33
N ILE A 10 20.04 -28.99 8.54
CA ILE A 10 21.06 -29.16 7.49
C ILE A 10 21.38 -30.66 7.35
N HIS A 11 20.37 -31.46 6.97
CA HIS A 11 20.59 -32.78 6.40
C HIS A 11 20.72 -32.63 4.88
N LYS A 12 21.78 -33.23 4.34
CA LYS A 12 22.34 -33.06 2.99
C LYS A 12 21.42 -33.35 1.77
N ASN A 13 20.09 -33.41 1.89
CA ASN A 13 19.18 -33.75 0.78
C ASN A 13 17.81 -33.03 0.85
N THR A 14 17.80 -31.71 1.10
CA THR A 14 16.62 -30.86 0.87
C THR A 14 16.84 -29.98 -0.37
N PRO A 15 15.80 -29.67 -1.17
CA PRO A 15 15.94 -28.79 -2.33
C PRO A 15 16.54 -27.47 -1.86
N PHE A 16 17.61 -27.06 -2.51
CA PHE A 16 18.40 -25.86 -2.18
C PHE A 16 17.48 -24.66 -1.90
N LEU A 17 17.40 -24.23 -0.64
CA LEU A 17 16.92 -22.89 -0.34
C LEU A 17 17.92 -21.92 -1.01
N GLU A 18 17.47 -21.21 -2.04
CA GLU A 18 18.39 -20.40 -2.84
C GLU A 18 18.89 -19.20 -2.02
N THR A 19 20.09 -19.33 -1.45
CA THR A 19 20.70 -18.32 -0.56
C THR A 19 20.99 -17.00 -1.25
N SER A 20 20.82 -16.92 -2.58
CA SER A 20 20.99 -15.70 -3.37
C SER A 20 19.74 -14.80 -3.35
N LYS A 21 18.57 -15.33 -2.96
CA LYS A 21 17.31 -14.58 -2.97
C LYS A 21 17.30 -13.45 -1.92
N PRO A 22 16.67 -12.29 -2.22
CA PRO A 22 16.68 -11.12 -1.34
C PRO A 22 16.16 -11.40 0.08
N CYS A 23 15.06 -12.15 0.23
CA CYS A 23 14.49 -12.47 1.55
C CYS A 23 15.47 -13.27 2.41
N VAL A 24 16.08 -14.32 1.84
CA VAL A 24 17.04 -15.17 2.54
C VAL A 24 18.28 -14.37 2.95
N ARG A 25 18.74 -13.44 2.09
CA ARG A 25 19.85 -12.54 2.43
C ARG A 25 19.49 -11.60 3.58
N GLU A 26 18.34 -10.93 3.54
CA GLU A 26 17.89 -10.04 4.63
C GLU A 26 17.78 -10.83 5.96
N LEU A 27 17.24 -12.05 5.92
CA LEU A 27 17.16 -12.93 7.09
C LEU A 27 18.54 -13.29 7.64
N GLN A 28 19.50 -13.68 6.78
CA GLN A 28 20.86 -14.01 7.18
C GLN A 28 21.62 -12.80 7.76
N GLU A 29 21.45 -11.62 7.17
CA GLU A 29 22.04 -10.39 7.67
C GLU A 29 21.47 -10.00 9.04
N GLY A 30 20.16 -10.17 9.24
CA GLY A 30 19.51 -9.99 10.53
C GLY A 30 20.08 -10.92 11.60
N LEU A 31 20.29 -12.20 11.27
CA LEU A 31 20.90 -13.17 12.19
C LEU A 31 22.36 -12.82 12.53
N LYS A 32 23.14 -12.35 11.55
CA LYS A 32 24.54 -11.95 11.74
C LYS A 32 24.70 -10.73 12.65
N LYS A 33 23.73 -9.80 12.62
CA LYS A 33 23.73 -8.61 13.49
C LYS A 33 23.44 -8.94 14.96
N GLY A 34 23.07 -10.20 15.28
CA GLY A 34 22.69 -10.63 16.62
C GLY A 34 21.39 -9.97 17.09
N SER A 35 20.92 -10.28 18.31
CA SER A 35 19.79 -9.60 18.96
C SER A 35 20.17 -8.17 19.39
N GLY A 36 20.60 -7.34 18.43
CA GLY A 36 20.73 -5.91 18.65
C GLY A 36 19.36 -5.35 18.98
N PHE A 37 19.24 -4.73 20.16
CA PHE A 37 18.08 -4.04 20.74
C PHE A 37 16.81 -4.15 19.89
N GLU A 38 15.89 -5.05 20.26
CA GLU A 38 14.59 -5.19 19.58
C GLU A 38 13.88 -3.83 19.65
N MET A 39 13.94 -3.09 18.54
CA MET A 39 13.32 -1.77 18.45
C MET A 39 11.81 -1.97 18.55
N THR A 40 11.15 -1.23 19.45
CA THR A 40 9.71 -1.35 19.70
C THR A 40 8.87 -1.23 18.41
N TYR A 41 9.34 -0.42 17.45
CA TYR A 41 8.72 -0.21 16.14
C TYR A 41 9.59 -0.71 14.98
N GLY A 42 10.56 -1.58 15.29
CA GLY A 42 11.51 -2.11 14.31
C GLY A 42 10.84 -2.97 13.25
N ARG A 43 11.51 -3.08 12.10
CA ARG A 43 11.10 -4.01 11.05
C ARG A 43 11.22 -5.45 11.60
N PRO A 44 10.14 -6.26 11.60
CA PRO A 44 10.24 -7.64 12.01
C PRO A 44 11.14 -8.42 11.05
N ALA A 45 11.75 -9.51 11.53
CA ALA A 45 12.49 -10.43 10.66
C ALA A 45 11.59 -10.86 9.48
N PRO A 46 12.10 -10.86 8.25
CA PRO A 46 11.30 -11.24 7.10
C PRO A 46 10.94 -12.72 7.17
N GLU A 47 9.71 -13.05 6.77
CA GLU A 47 9.30 -14.43 6.58
C GLU A 47 9.51 -14.80 5.11
N CYS A 48 10.29 -15.84 4.87
CA CYS A 48 10.52 -16.36 3.51
C CYS A 48 9.68 -17.63 3.29
N ASP A 49 9.27 -17.86 2.05
CA ASP A 49 8.68 -19.14 1.65
C ASP A 49 9.76 -20.19 1.32
N PHE A 50 9.32 -21.35 0.81
CA PHE A 50 10.21 -22.46 0.48
C PHE A 50 11.14 -22.15 -0.71
N PHE A 51 10.78 -21.21 -1.58
CA PHE A 51 11.60 -20.78 -2.72
C PHE A 51 12.57 -19.66 -2.34
N GLY A 52 12.47 -19.12 -1.12
CA GLY A 52 13.29 -18.01 -0.65
C GLY A 52 12.73 -16.65 -1.04
N ASP A 53 11.50 -16.59 -1.56
CA ASP A 53 10.81 -15.33 -1.83
C ASP A 53 10.14 -14.82 -0.55
N TYR A 54 9.84 -13.53 -0.50
CA TYR A 54 9.13 -12.96 0.66
C TYR A 54 7.73 -13.57 0.78
N ARG A 55 7.27 -13.80 2.01
CA ARG A 55 5.85 -14.03 2.28
C ARG A 55 5.05 -12.79 1.91
N PRO A 56 3.78 -12.94 1.49
CA PRO A 56 3.07 -11.89 0.77
C PRO A 56 2.57 -10.74 1.64
N LYS A 57 2.78 -10.78 2.97
CA LYS A 57 2.36 -9.72 3.90
C LYS A 57 3.44 -9.42 4.93
N ARG A 58 3.49 -8.15 5.35
CA ARG A 58 4.36 -7.67 6.43
C ARG A 58 3.54 -6.82 7.40
N CYS A 59 3.72 -7.06 8.70
CA CYS A 59 2.87 -6.47 9.74
C CYS A 59 3.67 -5.61 10.72
N LYS A 60 3.15 -4.41 11.00
CA LYS A 60 3.47 -3.64 12.20
C LYS A 60 2.59 -4.16 13.33
N LYS A 61 3.16 -4.96 14.24
CA LYS A 61 2.43 -5.63 15.33
C LYS A 61 1.50 -4.63 16.03
N GLY A 62 0.23 -4.97 16.18
CA GLY A 62 -0.78 -4.12 16.85
C GLY A 62 -1.24 -2.86 16.10
N LEU A 63 -0.75 -2.61 14.88
CA LEU A 63 -1.19 -1.49 14.04
C LEU A 63 -1.90 -2.00 12.79
N MET A 64 -1.13 -2.47 11.80
CA MET A 64 -1.63 -2.87 10.50
C MET A 64 -0.66 -3.78 9.75
N CYS A 65 -1.15 -4.38 8.69
CA CYS A 65 -0.38 -5.19 7.75
C CYS A 65 -0.53 -4.63 6.35
N HIS A 66 0.50 -4.78 5.53
CA HIS A 66 0.48 -4.47 4.11
C HIS A 66 0.98 -5.64 3.28
N CYS A 67 0.59 -5.67 2.01
CA CYS A 67 1.07 -6.65 1.06
C CYS A 67 2.46 -6.31 0.53
N VAL A 68 3.23 -7.33 0.15
CA VAL A 68 4.52 -7.19 -0.54
C VAL A 68 4.62 -8.15 -1.74
N ASP A 69 5.37 -7.79 -2.77
CA ASP A 69 5.70 -8.67 -3.89
C ASP A 69 6.76 -9.72 -3.49
N GLU A 70 7.21 -10.51 -4.47
CA GLU A 70 8.18 -11.60 -4.25
C GLU A 70 9.57 -11.08 -3.85
N GLU A 71 9.89 -9.84 -4.20
CA GLU A 71 11.11 -9.13 -3.85
C GLU A 71 11.04 -8.38 -2.52
N GLY A 72 9.86 -8.36 -1.87
CA GLY A 72 9.63 -7.68 -0.60
C GLY A 72 9.31 -6.20 -0.73
N GLU A 73 9.07 -5.73 -1.96
CA GLU A 73 8.59 -4.38 -2.22
C GLU A 73 7.10 -4.28 -1.90
N ARG A 74 6.72 -3.19 -1.25
CA ARG A 74 5.34 -2.97 -0.80
C ARG A 74 4.40 -2.85 -1.98
N ILE A 75 3.29 -3.59 -1.95
CA ILE A 75 2.24 -3.55 -2.98
C ILE A 75 0.89 -3.11 -2.41
N PHE A 76 -0.09 -2.84 -3.30
CA PHE A 76 -1.45 -2.53 -2.88
C PHE A 76 -1.99 -3.57 -1.89
N GLY A 77 -2.80 -3.15 -0.92
CA GLY A 77 -3.40 -4.02 0.06
C GLY A 77 -2.91 -3.68 1.46
N THR A 78 -3.79 -3.11 2.27
CA THR A 78 -3.51 -2.75 3.66
C THR A 78 -4.72 -3.11 4.52
N ALA A 79 -4.47 -3.69 5.68
CA ALA A 79 -5.52 -4.08 6.61
C ALA A 79 -5.09 -3.81 8.04
N LEU A 80 -6.05 -3.62 8.93
CA LEU A 80 -5.76 -3.53 10.36
C LEU A 80 -5.11 -4.83 10.85
N HIS A 81 -4.31 -4.74 11.90
CA HIS A 81 -3.59 -5.92 12.40
C HIS A 81 -4.53 -7.06 12.82
N GLN A 82 -5.74 -6.74 13.28
CA GLN A 82 -6.78 -7.72 13.62
C GLN A 82 -7.28 -8.55 12.42
N GLU A 83 -7.14 -8.03 11.20
CA GLU A 83 -7.53 -8.70 9.95
C GLU A 83 -6.38 -9.51 9.35
N ALA A 84 -5.22 -9.53 10.01
CA ALA A 84 -4.00 -10.15 9.50
C ALA A 84 -4.21 -11.63 9.13
N GLU A 85 -5.03 -12.38 9.88
CA GLU A 85 -5.28 -13.80 9.59
C GLU A 85 -6.04 -13.99 8.27
N SER A 86 -7.04 -13.14 8.00
CA SER A 86 -7.80 -13.16 6.74
C SER A 86 -7.04 -12.59 5.54
N MET A 87 -5.98 -11.82 5.76
CA MET A 87 -5.19 -11.18 4.70
C MET A 87 -4.19 -12.17 4.06
N ASN A 88 -4.37 -12.46 2.77
CA ASN A 88 -3.53 -13.36 1.97
C ASN A 88 -2.78 -12.67 0.81
N CYS A 89 -3.21 -11.48 0.38
CA CYS A 89 -2.54 -10.67 -0.66
C CYS A 89 -2.42 -11.31 -2.06
N ASN A 90 -3.15 -12.40 -2.33
CA ASN A 90 -3.05 -13.11 -3.60
C ASN A 90 -3.47 -12.24 -4.79
N CYS A 91 -4.54 -11.46 -4.64
CA CYS A 91 -5.01 -10.57 -5.70
C CYS A 91 -4.03 -9.43 -5.95
N SER A 92 -3.50 -8.81 -4.88
CA SER A 92 -2.50 -7.76 -5.01
C SER A 92 -1.26 -8.21 -5.74
N ARG A 93 -0.73 -9.40 -5.43
CA ARG A 93 0.43 -9.95 -6.14
C ARG A 93 0.14 -10.23 -7.61
N LEU A 94 -1.02 -10.81 -7.91
CA LEU A 94 -1.44 -11.07 -9.28
C LEU A 94 -1.59 -9.77 -10.08
N VAL A 95 -2.23 -8.76 -9.51
CA VAL A 95 -2.41 -7.45 -10.14
C VAL A 95 -1.07 -6.72 -10.30
N SER A 96 -0.15 -6.84 -9.33
CA SER A 96 1.20 -6.30 -9.43
C SER A 96 1.97 -6.93 -10.59
N HIS A 97 1.86 -8.24 -10.77
CA HIS A 97 2.46 -8.94 -11.90
C HIS A 97 1.83 -8.51 -13.24
N GLN A 98 0.49 -8.42 -13.31
CA GLN A 98 -0.22 -7.90 -14.50
C GLN A 98 0.22 -6.48 -14.87
N GLN A 99 0.40 -5.61 -13.88
CA GLN A 99 0.88 -4.24 -14.09
C GLN A 99 2.32 -4.23 -14.64
N ALA A 100 3.20 -5.09 -14.14
CA ALA A 100 4.57 -5.22 -14.66
C ALA A 100 4.59 -5.70 -16.13
N LEU A 101 3.57 -6.47 -16.55
CA LEU A 101 3.36 -6.90 -17.94
C LEU A 101 2.65 -5.85 -18.82
N GLY A 102 2.30 -4.68 -18.29
CA GLY A 102 1.61 -3.63 -19.04
C GLY A 102 0.11 -3.86 -19.24
N VAL A 103 -0.52 -4.75 -18.47
CA VAL A 103 -1.97 -4.95 -18.51
C VAL A 103 -2.68 -3.68 -18.06
N HIS A 104 -3.57 -3.18 -18.92
CA HIS A 104 -4.33 -1.96 -18.67
C HIS A 104 -5.21 -2.09 -17.43
N GLU A 105 -5.31 -1.02 -16.65
CA GLU A 105 -5.97 -1.00 -15.34
C GLU A 105 -7.43 -1.48 -15.38
N ALA A 106 -8.16 -1.07 -16.41
CA ALA A 106 -9.55 -1.47 -16.66
C ALA A 106 -9.77 -2.99 -16.86
N HIS A 107 -8.72 -3.76 -17.17
CA HIS A 107 -8.82 -5.21 -17.40
C HIS A 107 -8.23 -6.05 -16.27
N ARG A 108 -7.81 -5.41 -15.17
CA ARG A 108 -7.26 -6.10 -14.01
C ARG A 108 -8.37 -6.68 -13.15
N LEU A 109 -8.04 -7.71 -12.38
CA LEU A 109 -8.96 -8.24 -11.37
C LEU A 109 -9.18 -7.21 -10.28
N ARG A 110 -10.41 -7.17 -9.76
CA ARG A 110 -10.76 -6.36 -8.62
C ARG A 110 -10.35 -7.05 -7.32
N CYS A 111 -9.60 -6.36 -6.50
CA CYS A 111 -9.20 -6.82 -5.18
C CYS A 111 -10.11 -6.23 -4.08
N LEU A 112 -9.99 -6.74 -2.87
CA LEU A 112 -10.44 -6.06 -1.65
C LEU A 112 -9.32 -5.12 -1.16
N GLY A 113 -9.66 -4.16 -0.30
CA GLY A 113 -8.69 -3.21 0.27
C GLY A 113 -7.53 -3.87 1.05
N ASN A 114 -7.73 -5.10 1.55
CA ASN A 114 -6.70 -5.90 2.20
C ASN A 114 -5.82 -6.71 1.22
N GLY A 115 -6.05 -6.59 -0.09
CA GLY A 115 -5.30 -7.28 -1.14
C GLY A 115 -5.75 -8.71 -1.47
N ASN A 116 -6.82 -9.19 -0.84
CA ASN A 116 -7.48 -10.43 -1.23
C ASN A 116 -8.30 -10.24 -2.52
N LEU A 117 -8.74 -11.35 -3.12
CA LEU A 117 -9.61 -11.32 -4.28
C LEU A 117 -11.00 -10.76 -3.91
N GLY A 118 -11.48 -9.79 -4.68
CA GLY A 118 -12.86 -9.33 -4.59
C GLY A 118 -13.81 -10.39 -5.15
N PRO A 119 -14.93 -10.71 -4.48
CA PRO A 119 -15.82 -11.76 -4.96
C PRO A 119 -16.59 -11.33 -6.21
N LEU A 120 -16.98 -10.06 -6.33
CA LEU A 120 -17.67 -9.53 -7.52
C LEU A 120 -16.66 -8.98 -8.53
N GLN A 121 -16.63 -9.58 -9.72
CA GLN A 121 -15.81 -9.15 -10.85
C GLN A 121 -16.71 -8.69 -11.99
N CYS A 122 -16.30 -7.64 -12.70
CA CYS A 122 -17.04 -7.11 -13.83
C CYS A 122 -16.08 -6.69 -14.94
N THR A 123 -16.47 -7.02 -16.16
CA THR A 123 -15.89 -6.51 -17.41
C THR A 123 -16.83 -5.48 -18.02
N ASP A 124 -16.49 -5.00 -19.21
CA ASP A 124 -17.33 -4.10 -20.01
C ASP A 124 -18.72 -4.70 -20.28
N SER A 125 -18.83 -6.02 -20.40
CA SER A 125 -20.02 -6.70 -20.91
C SER A 125 -20.68 -7.68 -19.93
N TYR A 126 -19.93 -8.28 -19.01
CA TYR A 126 -20.45 -9.28 -18.07
C TYR A 126 -19.89 -9.08 -16.65
N CYS A 127 -20.69 -9.47 -15.66
CA CYS A 127 -20.27 -9.57 -14.26
C CYS A 127 -20.36 -11.02 -13.80
N PHE A 128 -19.48 -11.42 -12.90
CA PHE A 128 -19.39 -12.79 -12.40
C PHE A 128 -18.85 -12.79 -10.97
N CYS A 129 -19.16 -13.85 -10.23
CA CYS A 129 -18.61 -14.05 -8.91
C CYS A 129 -17.40 -14.99 -8.95
N LEU A 130 -16.40 -14.68 -8.14
CA LEU A 130 -15.27 -15.55 -7.87
C LEU A 130 -15.28 -15.97 -6.40
N LYS A 131 -14.89 -17.22 -6.15
CA LYS A 131 -14.56 -17.72 -4.81
C LYS A 131 -13.15 -17.27 -4.43
N GLU A 132 -12.76 -17.48 -3.18
CA GLU A 132 -11.44 -17.11 -2.66
C GLU A 132 -10.27 -17.77 -3.42
N ASP A 133 -10.50 -18.96 -4.00
CA ASP A 133 -9.52 -19.69 -4.82
C ASP A 133 -9.46 -19.21 -6.28
N GLY A 134 -10.29 -18.23 -6.66
CA GLY A 134 -10.38 -17.70 -8.02
C GLY A 134 -11.28 -18.50 -8.96
N SER A 135 -11.95 -19.55 -8.50
CA SER A 135 -12.94 -20.29 -9.29
C SER A 135 -14.26 -19.52 -9.41
N LEU A 136 -14.98 -19.74 -10.51
CA LEU A 136 -16.30 -19.13 -10.73
C LEU A 136 -17.31 -19.62 -9.69
N ASP A 137 -18.05 -18.67 -9.11
CA ASP A 137 -19.18 -18.93 -8.22
C ASP A 137 -20.50 -18.65 -8.94
N GLY A 138 -20.88 -19.60 -9.81
CA GLY A 138 -22.07 -19.48 -10.65
C GLY A 138 -21.80 -18.88 -12.04
N PRO A 139 -22.83 -18.78 -12.88
CA PRO A 139 -22.69 -18.31 -14.26
C PRO A 139 -22.49 -16.78 -14.32
N PRO A 140 -21.65 -16.27 -15.24
CA PRO A 140 -21.59 -14.85 -15.54
C PRO A 140 -22.94 -14.33 -16.04
N VAL A 141 -23.27 -13.10 -15.67
CA VAL A 141 -24.48 -12.41 -16.09
C VAL A 141 -24.12 -11.18 -16.92
N PRO A 142 -24.89 -10.84 -17.96
CA PRO A 142 -24.68 -9.59 -18.71
C PRO A 142 -24.73 -8.39 -17.77
N ARG A 143 -23.84 -7.42 -17.94
CA ARG A 143 -23.76 -6.24 -17.06
C ARG A 143 -25.05 -5.42 -17.02
N ARG A 144 -25.80 -5.38 -18.13
CA ARG A 144 -27.10 -4.70 -18.25
C ARG A 144 -28.27 -5.49 -17.66
N SER A 145 -28.01 -6.70 -17.15
CA SER A 145 -29.01 -7.55 -16.49
C SER A 145 -29.01 -7.33 -14.97
N SER A 146 -29.94 -7.97 -14.27
CA SER A 146 -30.06 -7.86 -12.81
C SER A 146 -28.88 -8.53 -12.10
N LEU A 147 -27.97 -7.74 -11.53
CA LEU A 147 -26.85 -8.22 -10.71
C LEU A 147 -27.31 -8.97 -9.46
N HIS A 148 -28.56 -8.79 -9.03
CA HIS A 148 -29.17 -9.54 -7.93
C HIS A 148 -29.19 -11.06 -8.14
N SER A 149 -29.00 -11.53 -9.38
CA SER A 149 -28.88 -12.96 -9.68
C SER A 149 -27.52 -13.56 -9.30
N LEU A 150 -26.50 -12.73 -9.06
CA LEU A 150 -25.17 -13.17 -8.67
C LEU A 150 -25.10 -13.50 -7.17
N PRO A 151 -24.56 -14.66 -6.76
CA PRO A 151 -24.50 -15.06 -5.35
C PRO A 151 -23.73 -14.10 -4.44
N CYS A 152 -22.67 -13.48 -4.97
CA CYS A 152 -21.81 -12.55 -4.25
C CYS A 152 -22.34 -11.11 -4.22
N PHE A 153 -23.42 -10.80 -4.95
CA PHE A 153 -23.99 -9.46 -4.99
C PHE A 153 -24.89 -9.22 -3.78
N LYS A 154 -24.62 -8.17 -2.99
CA LYS A 154 -25.38 -7.81 -1.79
C LYS A 154 -26.07 -6.45 -2.01
N ASN A 155 -27.37 -6.35 -1.66
CA ASN A 155 -28.22 -5.15 -1.79
C ASN A 155 -27.89 -4.01 -0.81
N ASP A 156 -26.63 -3.84 -0.44
CA ASP A 156 -26.23 -2.69 0.37
C ASP A 156 -25.91 -1.52 -0.57
N GLN A 157 -26.36 -0.31 -0.23
CA GLN A 157 -26.28 0.91 -1.06
C GLN A 157 -24.84 1.35 -1.43
N ARG A 158 -23.82 0.62 -0.97
CA ARG A 158 -22.41 0.78 -1.38
C ARG A 158 -22.03 -0.05 -2.61
N HIS A 159 -22.84 -1.03 -3.00
CA HIS A 159 -22.59 -1.95 -4.11
C HIS A 159 -23.56 -1.80 -5.29
N ASP A 160 -24.46 -0.80 -5.26
CA ASP A 160 -25.42 -0.52 -6.34
C ASP A 160 -24.75 -0.17 -7.68
N ASP A 161 -23.45 0.05 -7.69
CA ASP A 161 -22.68 0.08 -8.91
C ASP A 161 -21.63 -1.03 -8.88
N ALA A 162 -21.81 -2.05 -9.74
CA ALA A 162 -20.75 -2.98 -10.17
C ALA A 162 -19.40 -2.30 -10.48
N MET A 163 -19.41 -0.97 -10.66
CA MET A 163 -18.28 -0.11 -10.94
C MET A 163 -18.19 1.00 -9.90
N THR A 164 -17.09 0.99 -9.13
CA THR A 164 -16.74 2.10 -8.22
C THR A 164 -16.61 3.43 -8.98
N PRO A 165 -16.74 4.58 -8.30
CA PRO A 165 -16.66 5.90 -8.93
C PRO A 165 -15.39 6.08 -9.79
N CYS A 166 -14.21 5.74 -9.26
CA CYS A 166 -12.94 5.87 -10.01
C CYS A 166 -12.95 5.04 -11.29
N ILE A 167 -13.30 3.75 -11.19
CA ILE A 167 -13.32 2.85 -12.34
C ILE A 167 -14.37 3.31 -13.37
N ARG A 168 -15.50 3.88 -12.91
CA ARG A 168 -16.50 4.47 -13.79
C ARG A 168 -15.97 5.64 -14.60
N GLU A 169 -15.24 6.54 -13.95
CA GLU A 169 -14.61 7.68 -14.62
C GLU A 169 -13.51 7.22 -15.58
N LEU A 170 -12.71 6.24 -15.19
CA LEU A 170 -11.69 5.64 -16.05
C LEU A 170 -12.28 5.02 -17.32
N PHE A 171 -13.34 4.22 -17.20
CA PHE A 171 -14.00 3.63 -18.38
C PHE A 171 -14.63 4.66 -19.31
N LYS A 172 -15.19 5.75 -18.78
CA LYS A 172 -15.68 6.86 -19.61
C LYS A 172 -14.56 7.46 -20.44
N PHE A 173 -13.40 7.68 -19.84
CA PHE A 173 -12.22 8.20 -20.54
C PHE A 173 -11.77 7.24 -21.64
N ILE A 174 -11.59 5.96 -21.33
CA ILE A 174 -11.16 4.93 -22.30
C ILE A 174 -12.15 4.82 -23.47
N THR A 175 -13.46 4.88 -23.19
CA THR A 175 -14.49 4.77 -24.23
C THR A 175 -14.45 5.99 -25.16
N MET A 176 -14.38 7.19 -24.60
CA MET A 176 -14.26 8.44 -25.35
C MET A 176 -12.99 8.47 -26.22
N GLU A 177 -11.86 8.03 -25.68
CA GLU A 177 -10.60 7.94 -26.43
C GLU A 177 -10.70 6.97 -27.62
N LYS A 178 -11.30 5.80 -27.41
CA LYS A 178 -11.55 4.81 -28.49
C LYS A 178 -12.45 5.36 -29.59
N GLU A 179 -13.52 6.06 -29.23
CA GLU A 179 -14.46 6.66 -30.19
C GLU A 179 -13.79 7.73 -31.06
N LEU A 180 -13.07 8.68 -30.44
CA LEU A 180 -12.36 9.73 -31.18
C LEU A 180 -11.23 9.20 -32.08
N TRP A 181 -10.54 8.16 -31.63
CA TRP A 181 -9.55 7.48 -32.44
C TRP A 181 -10.21 6.79 -33.65
N SER A 182 -11.30 6.06 -33.43
CA SER A 182 -12.00 5.30 -34.48
C SER A 182 -12.65 6.18 -35.54
N GLU A 183 -13.20 7.34 -35.16
CA GLU A 183 -13.95 8.19 -36.10
C GLU A 183 -13.01 9.15 -36.86
N ASN A 184 -12.06 9.76 -36.16
CA ASN A 184 -11.31 10.92 -36.68
C ASN A 184 -9.78 10.77 -36.58
N ASN A 185 -9.25 9.60 -36.21
CA ASN A 185 -7.82 9.39 -35.94
C ASN A 185 -7.24 10.46 -34.99
N THR A 186 -8.04 10.88 -34.02
CA THR A 186 -7.74 11.99 -33.11
C THR A 186 -7.22 11.45 -31.78
N VAL A 187 -6.10 11.99 -31.32
CA VAL A 187 -5.51 11.69 -30.00
C VAL A 187 -5.82 12.83 -29.04
N ILE A 188 -6.39 12.50 -27.89
CA ILE A 188 -6.60 13.48 -26.82
C ILE A 188 -5.29 13.65 -26.06
N VAL A 189 -4.77 14.88 -26.04
CA VAL A 189 -3.56 15.23 -25.26
C VAL A 189 -3.93 16.21 -24.16
N GLY A 190 -3.37 16.02 -22.96
CA GLY A 190 -3.55 16.95 -21.85
C GLY A 190 -4.81 16.72 -20.99
N ILE A 191 -5.51 15.60 -21.19
CA ILE A 191 -6.52 15.11 -20.24
C ILE A 191 -5.92 13.92 -19.51
N ASP A 192 -5.95 13.97 -18.19
CA ASP A 192 -5.44 12.91 -17.33
C ASP A 192 -6.59 12.01 -16.88
N PRO A 193 -6.62 10.72 -17.25
CA PRO A 193 -7.56 9.80 -16.65
C PRO A 193 -7.28 9.65 -15.15
N PRO A 194 -8.32 9.36 -14.33
CA PRO A 194 -8.10 9.05 -12.94
C PRO A 194 -7.28 7.76 -12.83
N SER A 195 -6.36 7.71 -11.87
CA SER A 195 -5.68 6.47 -11.50
C SER A 195 -6.48 5.78 -10.39
N CYS A 196 -6.76 4.49 -10.51
CA CYS A 196 -7.50 3.72 -9.51
C CYS A 196 -6.63 2.63 -8.90
N ASP A 197 -6.90 2.34 -7.63
CA ASP A 197 -6.34 1.18 -6.94
C ASP A 197 -7.06 -0.11 -7.40
N PRO A 198 -6.46 -1.29 -7.19
CA PRO A 198 -7.06 -2.58 -7.55
C PRO A 198 -8.43 -2.88 -6.93
N ASP A 199 -8.79 -2.25 -5.80
CA ASP A 199 -10.14 -2.36 -5.22
C ASP A 199 -11.17 -1.44 -5.90
N GLY A 200 -10.70 -0.59 -6.82
CA GLY A 200 -11.47 0.39 -7.55
C GLY A 200 -11.65 1.72 -6.82
N SER A 201 -11.04 1.92 -5.65
CA SER A 201 -10.91 3.24 -5.04
C SER A 201 -9.96 4.13 -5.86
N TYR A 202 -9.96 5.44 -5.62
CA TYR A 202 -8.97 6.30 -6.28
C TYR A 202 -7.58 5.98 -5.75
N ALA A 203 -6.59 5.85 -6.64
CA ALA A 203 -5.20 5.70 -6.23
C ALA A 203 -4.73 6.92 -5.43
N PRO A 204 -3.83 6.75 -4.45
CA PRO A 204 -3.30 7.83 -3.61
C PRO A 204 -2.89 9.10 -4.35
N LYS A 205 -2.13 8.97 -5.44
CA LYS A 205 -1.66 10.08 -6.26
C LYS A 205 -2.65 10.30 -7.39
N GLN A 206 -3.19 11.50 -7.48
CA GLN A 206 -3.87 11.99 -8.68
C GLN A 206 -3.08 13.14 -9.26
N CYS A 207 -3.05 13.24 -10.58
CA CYS A 207 -2.36 14.32 -11.26
C CYS A 207 -3.32 14.99 -12.24
N LYS A 208 -3.26 16.31 -12.30
CA LYS A 208 -4.03 17.12 -13.24
C LYS A 208 -3.13 18.17 -13.87
N THR A 209 -3.03 18.17 -15.19
CA THR A 209 -2.27 19.12 -16.00
C THR A 209 -0.77 19.10 -15.70
N ASP A 210 -0.28 19.98 -14.84
CA ASP A 210 1.13 20.16 -14.48
C ASP A 210 1.38 19.90 -12.99
N ARG A 211 0.36 19.46 -12.23
CA ARG A 211 0.48 19.22 -10.79
C ARG A 211 -0.10 17.88 -10.36
N CYS A 212 0.41 17.37 -9.25
CA CYS A 212 -0.06 16.16 -8.58
C CYS A 212 -0.44 16.47 -7.13
N TYR A 213 -1.36 15.69 -6.58
CA TYR A 213 -1.89 15.82 -5.22
C TYR A 213 -2.30 14.45 -4.66
N CYS A 214 -2.46 14.37 -3.34
CA CYS A 214 -2.84 13.11 -2.68
C CYS A 214 -4.34 13.09 -2.37
N VAL A 215 -5.01 11.99 -2.67
CA VAL A 215 -6.44 11.82 -2.42
C VAL A 215 -6.73 10.67 -1.46
N ARG A 216 -7.84 10.85 -0.73
CA ARG A 216 -8.52 9.81 0.03
C ARG A 216 -9.06 8.73 -0.92
N PRO A 217 -9.44 7.54 -0.42
CA PRO A 217 -10.00 6.47 -1.26
C PRO A 217 -11.26 6.87 -2.05
N ASP A 218 -12.02 7.87 -1.58
CA ASP A 218 -13.21 8.42 -2.26
C ASP A 218 -12.88 9.48 -3.32
N GLY A 219 -11.60 9.80 -3.53
CA GLY A 219 -11.13 10.78 -4.52
C GLY A 219 -11.05 12.21 -4.01
N ARG A 220 -11.50 12.49 -2.78
CA ARG A 220 -11.36 13.83 -2.20
C ARG A 220 -9.90 14.10 -1.80
N PRO A 221 -9.35 15.29 -2.07
CA PRO A 221 -8.02 15.65 -1.58
C PRO A 221 -7.99 15.67 -0.04
N TYR A 222 -6.83 15.40 0.57
CA TYR A 222 -6.66 15.70 2.01
C TYR A 222 -6.56 17.22 2.22
N ASP A 223 -6.97 17.69 3.39
CA ASP A 223 -6.95 19.11 3.74
C ASP A 223 -5.52 19.69 3.75
N ASN A 224 -5.36 20.98 3.36
CA ASN A 224 -4.09 21.72 3.36
C ASN A 224 -2.94 21.13 2.51
N GLN A 225 -3.23 20.68 1.29
CA GLN A 225 -2.19 20.15 0.41
C GLN A 225 -1.51 21.20 -0.47
N ASP A 226 -0.18 21.24 -0.36
CA ASP A 226 0.68 21.69 -1.43
C ASP A 226 0.53 20.73 -2.62
N THR A 227 0.22 21.28 -3.78
CA THR A 227 0.25 20.54 -5.04
C THR A 227 1.69 20.49 -5.54
N ILE A 228 2.17 19.33 -5.96
CA ILE A 228 3.56 19.13 -6.36
C ILE A 228 3.65 19.23 -7.89
N PRO A 229 4.60 19.99 -8.46
CA PRO A 229 4.75 20.07 -9.91
C PRO A 229 5.15 18.73 -10.53
N ARG A 230 4.60 18.42 -11.70
CA ARG A 230 4.94 17.22 -12.50
C ARG A 230 6.41 17.22 -12.92
N TYR A 231 6.94 16.02 -13.13
CA TYR A 231 8.30 15.79 -13.64
C TYR A 231 9.42 16.21 -12.68
N THR A 232 9.08 16.54 -11.43
CA THR A 232 10.06 16.80 -10.36
C THR A 232 10.54 15.50 -9.73
N THR A 233 11.68 15.51 -9.05
CA THR A 233 12.10 14.37 -8.22
C THR A 233 11.13 14.13 -7.09
N GLU A 234 10.56 15.20 -6.51
CA GLU A 234 9.54 15.10 -5.48
C GLU A 234 8.27 14.43 -6.02
N GLU A 235 7.83 14.73 -7.25
CA GLU A 235 6.74 13.99 -7.91
C GLU A 235 7.12 12.56 -8.24
N LYS A 236 8.38 12.29 -8.62
CA LYS A 236 8.91 10.93 -8.77
C LYS A 236 8.94 10.16 -7.44
N GLU A 237 9.05 10.85 -6.32
CA GLU A 237 8.98 10.29 -4.97
C GLU A 237 7.55 10.30 -4.41
N MET A 238 6.66 11.16 -4.93
CA MET A 238 5.20 10.96 -4.88
C MET A 238 4.79 9.81 -5.79
N THR A 239 5.69 9.35 -6.67
CA THR A 239 5.33 8.31 -7.60
C THR A 239 5.17 7.06 -6.78
N CYS A 240 3.90 6.67 -6.70
CA CYS A 240 3.35 5.32 -6.69
C CYS A 240 4.03 4.40 -7.73
N SER A 241 5.35 4.41 -7.78
CA SER A 241 6.17 3.56 -8.62
C SER A 241 6.22 2.24 -7.87
N LYS A 242 5.19 1.41 -8.09
CA LYS A 242 5.04 0.07 -7.51
C LYS A 242 4.59 0.04 -6.03
N TYR A 243 3.67 0.96 -5.66
CA TYR A 243 2.78 1.06 -4.47
C TYR A 243 3.34 1.53 -3.09
N CYS A 244 3.50 2.85 -2.93
CA CYS A 244 2.55 3.71 -2.22
C CYS A 244 3.08 5.12 -2.00
N CYS A 245 2.23 6.13 -2.17
CA CYS A 245 2.59 7.53 -1.92
C CYS A 245 1.59 8.32 -1.08
N SER A 246 0.91 7.63 -0.19
CA SER A 246 0.21 8.28 0.92
C SER A 246 0.18 7.38 2.14
N ASP A 247 1.13 6.45 2.30
CA ASP A 247 1.05 5.46 3.38
C ASP A 247 0.89 6.09 4.73
N CYS A 248 1.71 7.07 5.04
CA CYS A 248 1.56 7.78 6.30
C CYS A 248 0.16 8.39 6.44
N LEU A 249 -0.42 8.99 5.39
CA LEU A 249 -1.76 9.58 5.44
C LEU A 249 -2.89 8.54 5.48
N ARG A 250 -2.85 7.52 4.61
CA ARG A 250 -3.86 6.47 4.49
C ARG A 250 -3.83 5.49 5.63
N GLU A 251 -2.66 5.13 6.13
CA GLU A 251 -2.51 4.27 7.31
C GLU A 251 -3.02 5.00 8.57
N LYS A 252 -2.74 6.31 8.68
CA LYS A 252 -3.34 7.13 9.75
C LYS A 252 -4.87 7.25 9.59
N GLU A 253 -5.36 7.45 8.37
CA GLU A 253 -6.81 7.50 8.11
C GLU A 253 -7.49 6.17 8.44
N LEU A 254 -6.90 5.05 8.02
CA LEU A 254 -7.36 3.69 8.31
C LEU A 254 -7.47 3.47 9.83
N LEU A 255 -6.42 3.80 10.58
CA LEU A 255 -6.45 3.67 12.05
C LEU A 255 -7.43 4.65 12.70
N SER A 256 -7.55 5.88 12.21
CA SER A 256 -8.44 6.89 12.80
C SER A 256 -9.92 6.57 12.61
N LYS A 257 -10.27 5.87 11.53
CA LYS A 257 -11.63 5.44 11.22
C LYS A 257 -11.96 4.08 11.81
N ALA A 258 -10.95 3.32 12.23
CA ALA A 258 -11.14 2.01 12.81
C ALA A 258 -11.67 2.12 14.25
N GLU A 259 -12.66 1.30 14.60
CA GLU A 259 -13.15 1.16 15.97
C GLU A 259 -12.20 0.26 16.81
N VAL A 260 -10.93 0.65 16.90
CA VAL A 260 -9.90 -0.09 17.63
C VAL A 260 -9.52 0.61 18.95
N PRO A 261 -9.14 -0.14 20.00
CA PRO A 261 -8.70 0.46 21.25
C PRO A 261 -7.50 1.39 21.05
N MET A 262 -7.56 2.60 21.58
CA MET A 262 -6.48 3.60 21.49
C MET A 262 -5.29 3.27 22.41
N THR A 263 -4.52 2.26 22.01
CA THR A 263 -3.28 1.86 22.70
C THR A 263 -2.21 2.95 22.60
N MET A 264 -1.21 2.90 23.48
CA MET A 264 -0.05 3.80 23.39
C MET A 264 0.65 3.70 22.03
N LEU A 265 0.71 2.50 21.46
CA LEU A 265 1.26 2.23 20.13
C LEU A 265 0.52 3.02 19.03
N ILE A 266 -0.81 2.95 19.02
CA ILE A 266 -1.66 3.66 18.05
C ILE A 266 -1.54 5.17 18.25
N ARG A 267 -1.56 5.65 19.50
CA ARG A 267 -1.37 7.07 19.81
C ARG A 267 -0.02 7.58 19.27
N THR A 268 1.07 6.88 19.57
CA THR A 268 2.40 7.23 19.08
C THR A 268 2.46 7.24 17.55
N PHE A 269 1.87 6.24 16.90
CA PHE A 269 1.81 6.17 15.44
C PHE A 269 1.00 7.33 14.82
N LEU A 270 -0.15 7.70 15.41
CA LEU A 270 -0.93 8.84 14.93
C LEU A 270 -0.20 10.19 15.06
N HIS A 271 0.83 10.29 15.90
CA HIS A 271 1.71 11.45 15.96
C HIS A 271 2.78 11.49 14.86
N TYR A 272 2.98 10.41 14.09
CA TYR A 272 3.94 10.40 12.99
C TYR A 272 3.65 11.54 12.00
N ARG A 273 4.71 12.21 11.54
CA ARG A 273 4.65 13.27 10.54
C ARG A 273 4.78 12.68 9.15
N CYS A 274 3.93 13.15 8.25
CA CYS A 274 3.99 12.81 6.84
C CYS A 274 4.64 13.97 6.10
N ALA A 275 5.48 13.68 5.11
CA ALA A 275 5.99 14.68 4.19
C ALA A 275 4.87 15.20 3.28
N ARG A 276 5.11 16.31 2.56
CA ARG A 276 4.12 16.92 1.65
C ARG A 276 3.63 15.98 0.56
N ASN A 277 4.50 15.08 0.10
CA ASN A 277 4.17 14.04 -0.86
C ASN A 277 3.35 12.87 -0.27
N GLY A 278 2.93 12.93 1.00
CA GLY A 278 2.12 11.92 1.66
C GLY A 278 2.90 10.74 2.26
N ASN A 279 4.20 10.65 1.98
CA ASN A 279 5.07 9.60 2.51
C ASN A 279 5.42 9.83 3.98
N TYR A 280 5.97 8.80 4.59
CA TYR A 280 6.63 8.92 5.88
C TYR A 280 7.76 9.93 5.82
N LEU A 281 7.78 10.89 6.75
CA LEU A 281 8.96 11.70 6.97
C LEU A 281 10.05 10.80 7.60
N PRO A 282 11.27 10.71 7.04
CA PRO A 282 12.28 9.78 7.56
C PRO A 282 12.64 10.01 9.02
N LEU A 283 12.64 11.28 9.46
CA LEU A 283 12.77 11.65 10.86
C LEU A 283 11.38 11.67 11.51
N GLN A 284 11.23 10.98 12.65
CA GLN A 284 10.00 10.99 13.44
C GLN A 284 10.30 11.36 14.88
N CYS A 285 9.72 12.47 15.34
CA CYS A 285 9.73 12.88 16.74
C CYS A 285 8.30 12.79 17.28
N THR A 286 7.99 11.73 18.03
CA THR A 286 6.60 11.37 18.40
C THR A 286 6.22 11.74 19.82
N THR A 287 7.19 11.90 20.70
CA THR A 287 6.99 12.39 22.07
C THR A 287 7.83 13.65 22.26
N SER A 288 7.58 14.43 23.32
CA SER A 288 8.36 15.61 23.69
C SER A 288 9.85 15.34 23.98
N SER A 289 10.31 14.08 23.85
CA SER A 289 11.67 13.67 24.18
C SER A 289 12.27 12.57 23.30
N SER A 290 11.58 12.03 22.28
CA SER A 290 12.16 10.96 21.45
C SER A 290 12.02 11.20 19.96
N CYS A 291 13.15 11.17 19.27
CA CYS A 291 13.27 11.15 17.82
C CYS A 291 13.93 9.85 17.34
N ARG A 292 13.49 9.35 16.20
CA ARG A 292 14.02 8.15 15.54
C ARG A 292 13.98 8.28 14.02
N CYS A 293 14.77 7.47 13.34
CA CYS A 293 14.66 7.26 11.90
C CYS A 293 13.70 6.12 11.61
N ILE A 294 12.91 6.31 10.55
CA ILE A 294 12.08 5.27 9.96
C ILE A 294 12.43 5.06 8.48
N ASP A 295 12.12 3.87 7.97
CA ASP A 295 12.22 3.54 6.56
C ASP A 295 11.00 4.01 5.76
N LYS A 296 11.01 3.73 4.44
CA LYS A 296 9.93 4.09 3.50
C LYS A 296 8.56 3.49 3.88
N ASP A 297 8.55 2.34 4.57
CA ASP A 297 7.35 1.64 5.00
C ASP A 297 6.92 2.03 6.41
N GLY A 298 7.67 2.93 7.08
CA GLY A 298 7.37 3.42 8.42
C GLY A 298 7.87 2.54 9.56
N PHE A 299 8.83 1.65 9.34
CA PHE A 299 9.50 0.91 10.41
C PHE A 299 10.72 1.64 10.93
N GLN A 300 10.95 1.60 12.25
CA GLN A 300 12.12 2.17 12.90
C GLN A 300 13.40 1.44 12.45
N ASN A 301 14.41 2.21 12.06
CA ASN A 301 15.72 1.71 11.63
C ASN A 301 16.90 2.38 12.33
N SER A 302 16.64 3.18 13.37
CA SER A 302 17.65 3.72 14.29
C SER A 302 17.21 3.60 15.75
N PRO A 303 18.16 3.64 16.70
CA PRO A 303 17.83 3.89 18.10
C PRO A 303 17.07 5.21 18.29
N ASP A 304 16.33 5.29 19.38
CA ASP A 304 15.72 6.52 19.86
C ASP A 304 16.80 7.46 20.44
N VAL A 305 16.72 8.75 20.10
CA VAL A 305 17.54 9.81 20.68
C VAL A 305 16.65 10.93 21.23
N MET A 306 17.22 11.76 22.11
CA MET A 306 16.54 12.96 22.58
C MET A 306 16.34 13.95 21.42
N VAL A 307 15.28 14.77 21.47
CA VAL A 307 14.99 15.79 20.44
C VAL A 307 16.14 16.79 20.26
N SER A 308 16.87 17.11 21.34
CA SER A 308 18.09 17.94 21.30
C SER A 308 19.24 17.29 20.53
N GLU A 309 19.28 15.95 20.49
CA GLU A 309 20.30 15.14 19.82
C GLU A 309 19.87 14.65 18.43
N ARG A 310 18.71 15.10 17.92
CA ARG A 310 18.15 14.67 16.63
C ARG A 310 19.12 14.80 15.46
N HIS A 311 20.03 15.77 15.51
CA HIS A 311 21.05 16.00 14.49
C HIS A 311 22.07 14.85 14.37
N ARG A 312 22.14 13.95 15.36
CA ARG A 312 22.98 12.75 15.33
C ARG A 312 22.36 11.59 14.55
N LEU A 313 21.06 11.66 14.25
CA LEU A 313 20.38 10.61 13.50
C LEU A 313 20.80 10.63 12.02
N PRO A 314 21.03 9.46 11.39
CA PRO A 314 21.50 9.39 10.01
C PRO A 314 20.49 9.91 8.98
N CYS A 315 19.20 9.90 9.32
CA CYS A 315 18.13 10.44 8.48
C CYS A 315 17.89 11.94 8.67
N TYR A 316 18.60 12.61 9.59
CA TYR A 316 18.35 14.01 9.90
C TYR A 316 18.67 14.93 8.72
N ARG A 317 17.78 15.89 8.49
CA ARG A 317 17.99 17.02 7.58
C ARG A 317 17.48 18.27 8.28
N LYS A 318 18.19 19.40 8.15
CA LYS A 318 17.80 20.68 8.76
C LYS A 318 16.40 21.13 8.31
N GLU A 319 16.03 20.81 7.08
CA GLU A 319 14.68 21.07 6.57
C GLU A 319 13.60 20.34 7.36
N TYR A 320 13.87 19.24 8.07
CA TYR A 320 12.84 18.51 8.81
C TYR A 320 12.38 19.21 10.08
N ASP A 321 13.16 20.16 10.61
CA ASP A 321 12.82 20.87 11.85
C ASP A 321 11.47 21.63 11.75
N HIS A 322 11.09 22.09 10.56
CA HIS A 322 9.81 22.80 10.40
C HIS A 322 8.57 21.92 10.66
N TYR A 323 8.70 20.59 10.54
CA TYR A 323 7.61 19.64 10.82
C TYR A 323 7.41 19.40 12.34
N PHE A 324 8.37 19.84 13.16
CA PHE A 324 8.46 19.54 14.59
C PHE A 324 8.61 20.80 15.45
N ARG A 325 8.22 21.99 14.97
CA ARG A 325 8.39 23.25 15.70
C ARG A 325 7.83 23.17 17.12
N GLU A 326 6.63 22.65 17.28
CA GLU A 326 6.00 22.49 18.61
C GLU A 326 6.88 21.66 19.58
N GLN A 327 7.51 20.59 19.11
CA GLN A 327 8.37 19.73 19.93
C GLN A 327 9.77 20.31 20.15
N ILE A 328 10.22 21.21 19.27
CA ILE A 328 11.54 21.85 19.35
C ILE A 328 11.45 23.09 20.25
N ASP A 329 10.41 23.90 20.09
CA ASP A 329 10.17 25.14 20.83
C ASP A 329 9.83 24.85 22.31
N GLU A 330 9.30 23.66 22.64
CA GLU A 330 9.11 23.21 24.03
C GLU A 330 10.44 22.94 24.80
N LEU A 331 11.59 22.97 24.13
CA LEU A 331 12.91 22.69 24.71
C LEU A 331 13.81 23.92 24.86
N GLU A 332 13.40 25.09 24.32
CA GLU A 332 14.10 26.38 24.41
C GLU A 332 13.54 27.27 25.52
#